data_AF-A0A4U7EW83-F1
#
_entry.id   AF-A0A4U7EW83-F1
#
_cell.length_a   1.000
_cell.length_b   1.000
_cell.length_c   1.000
_cell.angle_alpha   90.00
_cell.angle_beta   90.00
_cell.angle_gamma   90.00
#
_symmetry.space_group_name_H-M   'P 1'
#
loop_
_entity.id
_entity.type
_entity.pdbx_description
1 polymer ?
#
loop_
_entity_poly.entity_id
_entity_poly.type
_entity_poly.pdbx_seq_one_letter_code
_entity_poly.pdbx_strand_id
1 'polypeptide(L)'
;MELDCEGCAGCCVDWRPLDPDAAGSDRTGSRPPLDDVYALAPLTRDEVARFVDDGLGDALVPRLFEPAERDDSVRIDGVDLAAVDDRPVFVVGLRKPPKPVAPIGTDEPRWLGACAFLDPTTLQCRIHDTDRYPRTCATYPGHNLELGAETECERVAAAGGGERLLDDAPPADLPAPAFGPQALGATVFAYPDPDELDGVVARLRDGEETPDDRARFAGAAVGSRPGSLSVARDRMADARAAARDADSWVGTAVREWTDRAGDDGDFVGLDADARDRLVRDVEDDAGAPGTPGWGD
;
A
#
# COMPACT_ATOMS: atom_id res chain seq x y z
N MET A 1 -10.25 -14.08 13.87
CA MET A 1 -10.25 -14.76 12.57
C MET A 1 -8.94 -15.49 12.47
N GLU A 2 -9.01 -16.76 12.15
CA GLU A 2 -7.89 -17.64 11.88
C GLU A 2 -7.62 -17.64 10.36
N LEU A 3 -6.38 -17.35 10.00
CA LEU A 3 -5.89 -17.30 8.62
C LEU A 3 -4.59 -18.09 8.55
N ASP A 4 -4.45 -18.94 7.54
CA ASP A 4 -3.16 -19.55 7.20
C ASP A 4 -2.37 -18.57 6.33
N CYS A 5 -1.72 -17.62 6.99
CA CYS A 5 -0.86 -16.64 6.33
C CYS A 5 0.50 -17.22 5.91
N GLU A 6 0.87 -18.43 6.37
CA GLU A 6 2.17 -19.00 6.08
C GLU A 6 2.39 -19.13 4.58
N GLY A 7 3.46 -18.50 4.09
CA GLY A 7 3.82 -18.47 2.67
C GLY A 7 2.84 -17.72 1.74
N CYS A 8 1.71 -17.20 2.24
CA CYS A 8 0.62 -16.71 1.40
C CYS A 8 0.94 -15.37 0.73
N ALA A 9 1.36 -14.37 1.51
CA ALA A 9 1.57 -12.98 1.08
C ALA A 9 0.49 -12.40 0.14
N GLY A 10 -0.74 -12.91 0.19
CA GLY A 10 -1.80 -12.69 -0.81
C GLY A 10 -2.04 -11.22 -1.14
N CYS A 11 -2.56 -10.46 -0.18
CA CYS A 11 -2.80 -9.02 -0.35
C CYS A 11 -1.51 -8.17 -0.39
N CYS A 12 -0.36 -8.75 -0.05
CA CYS A 12 0.93 -8.06 -0.02
C CYS A 12 1.62 -8.05 -1.37
N VAL A 13 1.34 -9.02 -2.25
CA VAL A 13 1.97 -9.22 -3.56
C VAL A 13 0.97 -8.91 -4.68
N ASP A 14 1.47 -8.42 -5.81
CA ASP A 14 0.71 -8.28 -7.04
C ASP A 14 0.64 -9.62 -7.79
N TRP A 15 -0.55 -10.21 -7.81
CA TRP A 15 -0.79 -11.52 -8.44
C TRP A 15 -1.08 -11.44 -9.93
N ARG A 16 -1.34 -10.24 -10.46
CA ARG A 16 -1.76 -10.05 -11.87
C ARG A 16 -0.77 -10.65 -12.88
N PRO A 17 0.57 -10.60 -12.67
CA PRO A 17 1.52 -11.23 -13.59
C PRO A 17 1.51 -12.76 -13.56
N LEU A 18 1.00 -13.36 -12.48
CA LEU A 18 1.00 -14.82 -12.28
C LEU A 18 -0.29 -15.45 -12.75
N ASP A 19 -1.41 -14.89 -12.31
CA ASP A 19 -2.75 -15.36 -12.63
C ASP A 19 -3.70 -14.15 -12.71
N PRO A 20 -3.85 -13.54 -13.90
CA PRO A 20 -4.72 -12.39 -14.09
C PRO A 20 -6.19 -12.66 -13.73
N ASP A 21 -6.66 -13.90 -13.90
CA ASP A 21 -8.04 -14.27 -13.62
C ASP A 21 -8.26 -14.39 -12.10
N ALA A 22 -7.30 -15.00 -11.39
CA ALA A 22 -7.35 -15.12 -9.93
C ALA A 22 -6.99 -13.83 -9.19
N ALA A 23 -6.20 -12.91 -9.77
CA ALA A 23 -5.92 -11.62 -9.15
C ALA A 23 -7.16 -10.72 -9.05
N GLY A 24 -8.19 -11.00 -9.87
CA GLY A 24 -9.39 -10.19 -9.99
C GLY A 24 -9.08 -8.76 -10.45
N SER A 25 -9.99 -7.84 -10.16
CA SER A 25 -9.74 -6.41 -10.31
C SER A 25 -10.01 -5.72 -8.98
N ASP A 26 -8.96 -5.16 -8.38
CA ASP A 26 -9.08 -4.24 -7.25
C ASP A 26 -9.69 -2.88 -7.68
N ARG A 27 -9.97 -2.71 -8.97
CA ARG A 27 -10.61 -1.54 -9.61
C ARG A 27 -12.12 -1.73 -9.85
N THR A 28 -12.79 -2.55 -9.06
CA THR A 28 -14.25 -2.78 -9.17
C THR A 28 -15.09 -1.58 -8.68
N GLY A 29 -14.47 -0.62 -7.98
CA GLY A 29 -15.13 0.60 -7.53
C GLY A 29 -15.48 1.56 -8.68
N SER A 30 -16.48 2.42 -8.47
CA SER A 30 -16.92 3.40 -9.47
C SER A 30 -15.93 4.55 -9.73
N ARG A 31 -14.81 4.59 -8.99
CA ARG A 31 -13.76 5.60 -9.05
C ARG A 31 -12.44 4.90 -9.36
N PRO A 32 -11.99 4.89 -10.63
CA PRO A 32 -10.71 4.30 -11.00
C PRO A 32 -9.55 5.00 -10.27
N PRO A 33 -8.59 4.25 -9.69
CA PRO A 33 -7.36 4.86 -9.20
C PRO A 33 -6.49 5.34 -10.37
N LEU A 34 -5.77 6.44 -10.15
CA LEU A 34 -4.85 6.98 -11.16
C LEU A 34 -3.56 6.17 -11.29
N ASP A 35 -3.16 5.51 -10.20
CA ASP A 35 -1.99 4.62 -10.16
C ASP A 35 -2.35 3.16 -10.50
N ASP A 36 -1.32 2.32 -10.67
CA ASP A 36 -1.45 0.88 -10.92
C ASP A 36 -1.01 0.00 -9.74
N VAL A 37 -1.01 0.52 -8.51
CA VAL A 37 -0.62 -0.27 -7.33
C VAL A 37 -1.70 -1.30 -7.00
N TYR A 38 -1.37 -2.59 -7.04
CA TYR A 38 -2.32 -3.63 -6.67
C TYR A 38 -2.68 -3.59 -5.17
N ALA A 39 -3.97 -3.68 -4.83
CA ALA A 39 -4.48 -3.86 -3.47
C ALA A 39 -3.86 -2.90 -2.42
N LEU A 40 -3.79 -1.61 -2.75
CA LEU A 40 -3.26 -0.59 -1.85
C LEU A 40 -4.10 -0.53 -0.55
N ALA A 41 -3.47 -0.82 0.59
CA ALA A 41 -4.11 -0.70 1.89
C ALA A 41 -4.09 0.78 2.35
N PRO A 42 -5.25 1.47 2.41
CA PRO A 42 -5.34 2.84 2.89
C PRO A 42 -5.00 2.92 4.38
N LEU A 43 -4.22 3.93 4.73
CA LEU A 43 -3.81 4.28 6.09
C LEU A 43 -4.69 5.41 6.62
N THR A 44 -4.97 5.34 7.91
CA THR A 44 -5.55 6.46 8.65
C THR A 44 -4.53 7.57 8.83
N ARG A 45 -5.02 8.78 9.07
CA ARG A 45 -4.25 9.99 9.35
C ARG A 45 -3.25 9.81 10.50
N ASP A 46 -3.65 9.09 11.54
CA ASP A 46 -2.80 8.82 12.70
C ASP A 46 -1.72 7.75 12.38
N GLU A 47 -2.02 6.78 11.52
CA GLU A 47 -1.00 5.84 11.00
C GLU A 47 0.00 6.55 10.10
N VAL A 48 -0.47 7.41 9.17
CA VAL A 48 0.42 8.25 8.34
C VAL A 48 1.32 9.11 9.21
N ALA A 49 0.76 9.78 10.23
CA ALA A 49 1.55 10.57 11.17
C ALA A 49 2.61 9.72 11.89
N ARG A 50 2.26 8.52 12.36
CA ARG A 50 3.19 7.59 12.99
C ARG A 50 4.34 7.21 12.06
N PHE A 51 4.06 6.84 10.80
CA PHE A 51 5.11 6.54 9.82
C PHE A 51 6.05 7.74 9.60
N VAL A 52 5.51 8.95 9.51
CA VAL A 52 6.34 10.17 9.38
C VAL A 52 7.17 10.44 10.63
N ASP A 53 6.57 10.35 11.82
CA ASP A 53 7.25 10.59 13.10
C ASP A 53 8.36 9.56 13.37
N ASP A 54 8.19 8.34 12.86
CA ASP A 54 9.17 7.25 12.95
C ASP A 54 10.26 7.32 11.87
N GLY A 55 10.25 8.34 11.00
CA GLY A 55 11.23 8.50 9.93
C GLY A 55 11.04 7.54 8.75
N LEU A 56 9.85 6.97 8.60
CA LEU A 56 9.46 6.02 7.54
C LEU A 56 8.55 6.68 6.48
N GLY A 57 8.63 8.01 6.33
CA GLY A 57 7.81 8.75 5.37
C GLY A 57 8.04 8.32 3.90
N ASP A 58 9.21 7.77 3.60
CA ASP A 58 9.60 7.22 2.29
C ASP A 58 8.94 5.86 1.96
N ALA A 59 8.24 5.24 2.92
CA ALA A 59 7.41 4.06 2.74
C ALA A 59 5.97 4.38 2.25
N LEU A 60 5.56 5.65 2.31
CA LEU A 60 4.21 6.11 2.01
C LEU A 60 4.03 6.44 0.53
N VAL A 61 2.84 6.20 -0.02
CA VAL A 61 2.47 6.57 -1.40
C VAL A 61 1.03 7.10 -1.45
N PRO A 62 0.76 8.19 -2.18
CA PRO A 62 -0.62 8.65 -2.40
C PRO A 62 -1.30 7.88 -3.52
N ARG A 63 -2.63 7.80 -3.44
CA ARG A 63 -3.51 7.38 -4.54
C ARG A 63 -4.58 8.42 -4.76
N LEU A 64 -4.67 8.90 -6.00
CA LEU A 64 -5.75 9.76 -6.49
C LEU A 64 -6.71 8.94 -7.35
N PHE A 65 -7.87 9.54 -7.66
CA PHE A 65 -8.94 8.86 -8.37
C PHE A 65 -9.49 9.72 -9.50
N GLU A 66 -9.86 9.08 -10.60
CA GLU A 66 -10.71 9.69 -11.63
C GLU A 66 -12.15 9.88 -11.07
N PRO A 67 -12.89 10.93 -11.49
CA PRO A 67 -14.24 11.18 -11.02
C PRO A 67 -15.23 10.14 -11.55
N ALA A 68 -16.18 9.71 -10.70
CA ALA A 68 -17.38 9.03 -11.16
C ALA A 68 -18.34 10.02 -11.84
N GLU A 69 -19.37 9.51 -12.54
CA GLU A 69 -20.32 10.30 -13.37
C GLU A 69 -20.97 11.51 -12.66
N ARG A 70 -21.04 11.50 -11.31
CA ARG A 70 -21.67 12.55 -10.50
C ARG A 70 -20.74 13.21 -9.49
N ASP A 71 -19.45 12.92 -9.57
CA ASP A 71 -18.49 13.54 -8.69
C ASP A 71 -18.17 14.95 -9.18
N ASP A 72 -17.91 15.84 -8.23
CA ASP A 72 -17.17 17.05 -8.55
C ASP A 72 -15.76 16.67 -9.00
N SER A 73 -15.17 17.48 -9.87
CA SER A 73 -13.85 17.19 -10.44
C SER A 73 -13.02 18.45 -10.61
N VAL A 74 -11.70 18.31 -10.45
CA VAL A 74 -10.71 19.33 -10.78
C VAL A 74 -9.75 18.77 -11.83
N ARG A 75 -9.39 19.60 -12.82
CA ARG A 75 -8.44 19.21 -13.86
C ARG A 75 -7.05 19.73 -13.55
N ILE A 76 -6.09 18.82 -13.42
CA ILE A 76 -4.67 19.10 -13.15
C ILE A 76 -3.84 18.27 -14.11
N ASP A 77 -2.81 18.85 -14.74
CA ASP A 77 -1.97 18.18 -15.73
C ASP A 77 -2.73 17.49 -16.88
N GLY A 78 -3.92 18.01 -17.22
CA GLY A 78 -4.80 17.43 -18.23
C GLY A 78 -5.61 16.21 -17.77
N VAL A 79 -5.48 15.78 -16.51
CA VAL A 79 -6.21 14.67 -15.89
C VAL A 79 -7.37 15.23 -15.05
N ASP A 80 -8.57 14.65 -15.20
CA ASP A 80 -9.68 14.93 -14.29
C ASP A 80 -9.53 14.10 -13.01
N LEU A 81 -9.57 14.77 -11.86
CA LEU A 81 -9.48 14.14 -10.55
C LEU A 81 -10.78 14.32 -9.79
N ALA A 82 -11.24 13.25 -9.12
CA ALA A 82 -12.33 13.34 -8.17
C ALA A 82 -12.01 14.38 -7.08
N ALA A 83 -12.96 15.24 -6.80
CA ALA A 83 -12.77 16.39 -5.91
C ALA A 83 -13.93 16.58 -4.94
N VAL A 84 -13.67 17.32 -3.87
CA VAL A 84 -14.69 17.88 -2.97
C VAL A 84 -14.32 19.33 -2.69
N ASP A 85 -15.22 20.29 -2.96
CA ASP A 85 -14.95 21.73 -2.77
C ASP A 85 -13.69 22.18 -3.54
N ASP A 86 -13.60 21.79 -4.82
CA ASP A 86 -12.47 22.04 -5.73
C ASP A 86 -11.10 21.45 -5.28
N ARG A 87 -11.11 20.55 -4.28
CA ARG A 87 -9.90 19.91 -3.75
C ARG A 87 -9.79 18.45 -4.20
N PRO A 88 -8.68 18.05 -4.85
CA PRO A 88 -8.45 16.67 -5.24
C PRO A 88 -8.51 15.73 -4.04
N VAL A 89 -9.28 14.65 -4.17
CA VAL A 89 -9.41 13.62 -3.15
C VAL A 89 -8.33 12.55 -3.33
N PHE A 90 -7.74 12.12 -2.22
CA PHE A 90 -6.71 11.08 -2.21
C PHE A 90 -6.76 10.22 -0.96
N VAL A 91 -6.10 9.06 -1.02
CA VAL A 91 -5.75 8.25 0.15
C VAL A 91 -4.23 8.07 0.20
N VAL A 92 -3.69 7.66 1.35
CA VAL A 92 -2.26 7.31 1.50
C VAL A 92 -2.19 5.84 1.87
N GLY A 93 -1.29 5.10 1.23
CA GLY A 93 -1.00 3.70 1.53
C GLY A 93 0.49 3.43 1.63
N LEU A 94 0.85 2.15 1.63
CA LEU A 94 2.23 1.69 1.64
C LEU A 94 2.72 1.38 0.22
N ARG A 95 3.97 1.72 -0.07
CA ARG A 95 4.62 1.43 -1.35
C ARG A 95 4.71 -0.08 -1.59
N LYS A 96 4.60 -0.46 -2.86
CA LYS A 96 4.80 -1.83 -3.35
C LYS A 96 5.91 -1.89 -4.41
N PRO A 97 7.20 -1.78 -4.04
CA PRO A 97 8.30 -1.95 -5.00
C PRO A 97 8.30 -3.37 -5.60
N PRO A 98 8.97 -3.58 -6.75
CA PRO A 98 9.27 -4.93 -7.20
C PRO A 98 10.14 -5.64 -6.16
N LYS A 99 9.84 -6.89 -5.82
CA LYS A 99 10.66 -7.72 -4.92
C LYS A 99 10.79 -9.14 -5.49
N PRO A 100 11.87 -9.88 -5.17
CA PRO A 100 12.10 -11.23 -5.69
C PRO A 100 11.33 -12.28 -4.87
N VAL A 101 10.01 -12.29 -5.01
CA VAL A 101 9.11 -13.12 -4.20
C VAL A 101 8.69 -14.38 -4.95
N ALA A 102 8.51 -15.48 -4.22
CA ALA A 102 7.87 -16.69 -4.72
C ALA A 102 6.58 -16.90 -3.91
N PRO A 103 5.45 -16.27 -4.28
CA PRO A 103 4.21 -16.42 -3.52
C PRO A 103 3.70 -17.87 -3.57
N ILE A 104 2.83 -18.23 -2.63
CA ILE A 104 2.34 -19.61 -2.48
C ILE A 104 1.78 -20.20 -3.78
N GLY A 105 1.97 -21.50 -3.98
CA GLY A 105 1.62 -22.16 -5.25
C GLY A 105 2.61 -21.90 -6.39
N THR A 106 3.67 -21.11 -6.15
CA THR A 106 4.79 -20.92 -7.07
C THR A 106 6.11 -21.38 -6.44
N ASP A 107 6.95 -22.06 -7.22
CA ASP A 107 8.24 -22.61 -6.73
C ASP A 107 9.44 -21.69 -7.04
N GLU A 108 9.28 -20.76 -7.98
CA GLU A 108 10.37 -19.95 -8.52
C GLU A 108 10.15 -18.45 -8.28
N PRO A 109 11.12 -17.75 -7.68
CA PRO A 109 11.00 -16.31 -7.42
C PRO A 109 10.87 -15.49 -8.70
N ARG A 110 9.95 -14.53 -8.66
CA ARG A 110 9.70 -13.55 -9.72
C ARG A 110 9.77 -12.13 -9.19
N TRP A 111 10.05 -11.18 -10.06
CA TRP A 111 9.93 -9.76 -9.76
C TRP A 111 8.44 -9.41 -9.75
N LEU A 112 7.88 -9.15 -8.57
CA LEU A 112 6.48 -8.76 -8.42
C LEU A 112 6.38 -7.54 -7.51
N GLY A 113 5.42 -6.66 -7.79
CA GLY A 113 5.06 -5.57 -6.88
C GLY A 113 4.66 -6.13 -5.52
N ALA A 114 5.40 -5.81 -4.47
CA ALA A 114 5.17 -6.35 -3.13
C ALA A 114 5.32 -5.28 -2.06
N CYS A 115 4.47 -5.32 -1.02
CA CYS A 115 4.49 -4.40 0.11
C CYS A 115 5.91 -4.19 0.62
N ALA A 116 6.28 -2.93 0.85
CA ALA A 116 7.63 -2.55 1.28
C ALA A 116 8.08 -3.29 2.56
N PHE A 117 7.15 -3.70 3.42
CA PHE A 117 7.42 -4.44 4.66
C PHE A 117 7.32 -5.96 4.53
N LEU A 118 7.00 -6.49 3.35
CA LEU A 118 7.05 -7.93 3.09
C LEU A 118 8.50 -8.37 2.93
N ASP A 119 8.94 -9.31 3.76
CA ASP A 119 10.22 -9.98 3.60
C ASP A 119 10.16 -10.94 2.40
N PRO A 120 11.02 -10.79 1.38
CA PRO A 120 10.95 -11.60 0.15
C PRO A 120 11.27 -13.09 0.34
N THR A 121 12.00 -13.45 1.41
CA THR A 121 12.45 -14.81 1.67
C THR A 121 11.43 -15.57 2.50
N THR A 122 10.92 -14.95 3.56
CA THR A 122 10.00 -15.59 4.52
C THR A 122 8.53 -15.33 4.23
N LEU A 123 8.24 -14.33 3.37
CA LEU A 123 6.89 -13.87 3.04
C LEU A 123 6.10 -13.34 4.25
N GLN A 124 6.80 -12.91 5.29
CA GLN A 124 6.22 -12.32 6.49
C GLN A 124 6.24 -10.80 6.43
N CYS A 125 5.23 -10.18 7.04
CA CYS A 125 5.24 -8.74 7.28
C CYS A 125 6.17 -8.43 8.46
N ARG A 126 7.25 -7.69 8.20
CA ARG A 126 8.26 -7.29 9.20
C ARG A 126 7.72 -6.41 10.33
N ILE A 127 6.50 -5.87 10.17
CA ILE A 127 5.86 -4.99 11.16
C ILE A 127 4.57 -5.59 11.75
N HIS A 128 4.27 -6.87 11.49
CA HIS A 128 3.02 -7.53 11.88
C HIS A 128 2.69 -7.38 13.38
N ASP A 129 3.66 -7.68 14.25
CA ASP A 129 3.46 -7.66 15.70
C ASP A 129 3.82 -6.30 16.33
N THR A 130 3.76 -5.24 15.54
CA THR A 130 4.11 -3.89 15.98
C THR A 130 2.91 -2.98 15.88
N ASP A 131 2.93 -1.88 16.65
CA ASP A 131 1.93 -0.82 16.55
C ASP A 131 1.93 -0.12 15.17
N ARG A 132 2.87 -0.44 14.26
CA ARG A 132 2.89 0.08 12.88
C ARG A 132 2.05 -0.76 11.92
N TYR A 133 1.63 -1.97 12.30
CA TYR A 133 0.82 -2.81 11.43
C TYR A 133 -0.48 -2.10 11.06
N PRO A 134 -0.76 -1.86 9.76
CA PRO A 134 -1.95 -1.11 9.36
C PRO A 134 -3.23 -1.81 9.79
N ARG A 135 -4.18 -1.04 10.33
CA ARG A 135 -5.51 -1.53 10.71
C ARG A 135 -6.21 -2.20 9.53
N THR A 136 -6.13 -1.59 8.36
CA THR A 136 -6.75 -2.14 7.14
C THR A 136 -6.22 -3.53 6.81
N CYS A 137 -4.91 -3.77 6.99
CA CYS A 137 -4.32 -5.09 6.80
C CYS A 137 -4.84 -6.10 7.84
N ALA A 138 -5.01 -5.67 9.09
CA ALA A 138 -5.49 -6.52 10.18
C ALA A 138 -6.98 -6.90 10.07
N THR A 139 -7.82 -6.08 9.43
CA THR A 139 -9.28 -6.25 9.45
C THR A 139 -9.92 -6.61 8.11
N TYR A 140 -9.21 -6.41 6.99
CA TYR A 140 -9.75 -6.58 5.64
C TYR A 140 -10.46 -7.93 5.41
N PRO A 141 -9.89 -9.09 5.78
CA PRO A 141 -10.55 -10.37 5.54
C PRO A 141 -11.89 -10.49 6.29
N GLY A 142 -11.96 -9.92 7.50
CA GLY A 142 -13.20 -9.83 8.28
C GLY A 142 -14.27 -8.96 7.62
N HIS A 143 -13.89 -7.81 7.07
CA HIS A 143 -14.84 -6.94 6.36
C HIS A 143 -15.39 -7.60 5.10
N ASN A 144 -14.56 -8.34 4.37
CA ASN A 144 -15.02 -9.08 3.19
C ASN A 144 -16.05 -10.16 3.57
N LEU A 145 -15.78 -10.94 4.63
CA LEU A 145 -16.75 -11.91 5.15
C LEU A 145 -18.06 -11.25 5.62
N GLU A 146 -17.98 -10.14 6.34
CA GLU A 146 -19.17 -9.40 6.80
C GLU A 146 -20.03 -8.92 5.61
N LEU A 147 -19.40 -8.54 4.51
CA LEU A 147 -20.07 -8.06 3.29
C LEU A 147 -20.48 -9.20 2.33
N GLY A 148 -20.14 -10.45 2.63
CA GLY A 148 -20.33 -11.59 1.72
C GLY A 148 -19.56 -11.45 0.41
N ALA A 149 -18.42 -10.75 0.45
CA ALA A 149 -17.53 -10.53 -0.67
C ALA A 149 -16.35 -11.51 -0.62
N GLU A 150 -15.91 -11.97 -1.79
CA GLU A 150 -14.75 -12.85 -1.91
C GLU A 150 -13.47 -12.17 -1.39
N THR A 151 -12.76 -12.86 -0.51
CA THR A 151 -11.49 -12.43 0.09
C THR A 151 -10.30 -12.69 -0.85
N GLU A 152 -9.19 -11.96 -0.68
CA GLU A 152 -7.91 -12.35 -1.31
C GLU A 152 -7.50 -13.76 -0.89
N CYS A 153 -7.83 -14.19 0.32
CA CYS A 153 -7.51 -15.53 0.82
C CYS A 153 -8.17 -16.63 -0.04
N GLU A 154 -9.44 -16.43 -0.42
CA GLU A 154 -10.16 -17.34 -1.31
C GLU A 154 -9.61 -17.31 -2.74
N ARG A 155 -9.26 -16.12 -3.26
CA ARG A 155 -8.61 -15.99 -4.58
C ARG A 155 -7.27 -16.70 -4.66
N VAL A 156 -6.41 -16.50 -3.66
CA VAL A 156 -5.12 -17.19 -3.55
C VAL A 156 -5.31 -18.70 -3.41
N ALA A 157 -6.30 -19.14 -2.64
CA ALA A 157 -6.63 -20.56 -2.53
C ALA A 157 -7.03 -21.15 -3.89
N ALA A 158 -7.85 -20.43 -4.66
CA ALA A 158 -8.26 -20.82 -6.01
C ALA A 158 -7.08 -20.87 -7.00
N ALA A 159 -6.08 -20.00 -6.84
CA ALA A 159 -4.84 -19.97 -7.63
C ALA A 159 -3.83 -21.08 -7.26
N GLY A 160 -4.21 -22.03 -6.39
CA GLY A 160 -3.33 -23.12 -5.95
C GLY A 160 -2.58 -22.86 -4.65
N GLY A 161 -2.93 -21.79 -3.93
CA GLY A 161 -2.34 -21.43 -2.64
C GLY A 161 -2.80 -22.27 -1.44
N GLY A 162 -3.68 -23.27 -1.65
CA GLY A 162 -4.27 -24.07 -0.57
C GLY A 162 -5.31 -23.31 0.26
N GLU A 163 -5.97 -23.96 1.20
CA GLU A 163 -6.96 -23.32 2.08
C GLU A 163 -6.28 -22.27 2.96
N ARG A 164 -6.65 -20.99 2.81
CA ARG A 164 -6.04 -19.86 3.53
C ARG A 164 -6.98 -19.25 4.57
N LEU A 165 -8.26 -19.20 4.25
CA LEU A 165 -9.29 -18.69 5.14
C LEU A 165 -9.81 -19.86 5.98
N LEU A 166 -9.45 -19.91 7.27
CA LEU A 166 -9.77 -21.04 8.15
C LEU A 166 -11.10 -20.84 8.90
N ASP A 167 -11.52 -19.58 9.07
CA ASP A 167 -12.82 -19.19 9.60
C ASP A 167 -13.75 -18.68 8.49
N ASP A 168 -15.00 -19.15 8.46
CA ASP A 168 -16.04 -18.70 7.52
C ASP A 168 -16.98 -17.62 8.09
N ALA A 169 -16.69 -17.13 9.31
CA ALA A 169 -17.46 -16.11 10.00
C ALA A 169 -16.61 -14.87 10.35
N PRO A 170 -17.17 -13.64 10.23
CA PRO A 170 -16.46 -12.44 10.66
C PRO A 170 -16.24 -12.44 12.18
N PRO A 171 -15.11 -11.90 12.68
CA PRO A 171 -14.84 -11.76 14.11
C PRO A 171 -15.96 -11.01 14.84
N ALA A 172 -16.32 -11.47 16.04
CA ALA A 172 -17.37 -10.83 16.84
C ALA A 172 -17.01 -9.39 17.26
N ASP A 173 -15.72 -9.06 17.28
CA ASP A 173 -15.15 -7.76 17.64
C ASP A 173 -14.60 -6.98 16.43
N LEU A 174 -15.01 -7.35 15.21
CA LEU A 174 -14.62 -6.66 13.98
C LEU A 174 -14.99 -5.16 14.07
N PRO A 175 -14.02 -4.23 14.00
CA PRO A 175 -14.32 -2.80 14.01
C PRO A 175 -15.06 -2.40 12.73
N ALA A 176 -15.80 -1.30 12.77
CA ALA A 176 -16.44 -0.77 11.57
C ALA A 176 -15.42 -0.42 10.46
N PRO A 177 -15.79 -0.55 9.17
CA PRO A 177 -14.91 -0.16 8.07
C PRO A 177 -14.40 1.27 8.17
N ALA A 178 -13.16 1.50 7.75
CA ALA A 178 -12.50 2.81 7.79
C ALA A 178 -13.16 3.87 6.86
N PHE A 179 -14.11 3.46 6.03
CA PHE A 179 -14.81 4.27 5.02
C PHE A 179 -16.24 4.67 5.43
N GLY A 180 -16.47 4.89 6.73
CA GLY A 180 -17.73 5.46 7.22
C GLY A 180 -17.87 6.97 6.93
N PRO A 181 -18.99 7.61 7.33
CA PRO A 181 -19.21 9.06 7.13
C PRO A 181 -18.09 9.96 7.68
N GLN A 182 -17.28 9.42 8.61
CA GLN A 182 -16.20 10.10 9.32
C GLN A 182 -14.84 9.92 8.64
N ALA A 183 -14.80 9.25 7.48
CA ALA A 183 -13.56 8.95 6.75
C ALA A 183 -12.87 10.22 6.21
N LEU A 184 -13.64 11.30 5.98
CA LEU A 184 -13.09 12.56 5.49
C LEU A 184 -12.13 13.18 6.50
N GLY A 185 -10.90 13.47 6.07
CA GLY A 185 -9.82 13.95 6.92
C GLY A 185 -9.26 12.92 7.90
N ALA A 186 -9.74 11.66 7.86
CA ALA A 186 -9.31 10.56 8.72
C ALA A 186 -8.64 9.43 7.94
N THR A 187 -9.15 9.08 6.76
CA THR A 187 -8.60 8.05 5.86
C THR A 187 -8.67 8.51 4.40
N VAL A 188 -9.69 9.29 4.06
CA VAL A 188 -9.85 9.98 2.77
C VAL A 188 -9.54 11.45 2.97
N PHE A 189 -8.60 11.98 2.20
CA PHE A 189 -8.06 13.33 2.34
C PHE A 189 -8.42 14.19 1.14
N ALA A 190 -8.36 15.51 1.32
CA ALA A 190 -8.53 16.48 0.24
C ALA A 190 -7.32 17.41 0.21
N TYR A 191 -6.61 17.46 -0.92
CA TYR A 191 -5.41 18.28 -1.04
C TYR A 191 -5.81 19.77 -1.05
N PRO A 192 -5.25 20.62 -0.18
CA PRO A 192 -5.87 21.91 0.13
C PRO A 192 -5.67 23.00 -0.93
N ASP A 193 -4.72 22.86 -1.85
CA ASP A 193 -4.48 23.78 -2.96
C ASP A 193 -4.11 23.00 -4.23
N PRO A 194 -5.01 22.88 -5.21
CA PRO A 194 -4.74 22.11 -6.44
C PRO A 194 -3.61 22.70 -7.28
N ASP A 195 -3.34 24.01 -7.22
CA ASP A 195 -2.30 24.64 -8.03
C ASP A 195 -0.88 24.19 -7.59
N GLU A 196 -0.72 23.74 -6.34
CA GLU A 196 0.54 23.18 -5.84
C GLU A 196 0.87 21.78 -6.43
N LEU A 197 -0.08 21.18 -7.16
CA LEU A 197 0.05 19.86 -7.77
C LEU A 197 0.40 19.90 -9.27
N ASP A 198 0.69 21.07 -9.83
CA ASP A 198 1.17 21.21 -11.21
C ASP A 198 2.42 20.34 -11.47
N GLY A 199 2.33 19.50 -12.50
CA GLY A 199 3.30 18.47 -12.88
C GLY A 199 3.35 17.25 -11.95
N VAL A 200 2.76 17.30 -10.76
CA VAL A 200 2.78 16.20 -9.77
C VAL A 200 1.82 15.08 -10.19
N VAL A 201 0.65 15.45 -10.73
CA VAL A 201 -0.40 14.49 -11.10
C VAL A 201 0.03 13.68 -12.33
N ALA A 202 0.68 14.30 -13.31
CA ALA A 202 1.27 13.60 -14.44
C ALA A 202 2.31 12.55 -13.98
N ARG A 203 3.25 12.94 -13.11
CA ARG A 203 4.26 12.00 -12.60
C ARG A 203 3.66 10.85 -11.81
N LEU A 204 2.63 11.10 -11.00
CA LEU A 204 1.93 10.05 -10.26
C LEU A 204 1.23 9.05 -11.19
N ARG A 205 0.60 9.56 -12.25
CA ARG A 205 -0.04 8.70 -13.26
C ARG A 205 0.96 7.81 -13.98
N ASP A 206 2.12 8.37 -14.31
CA ASP A 206 3.14 7.68 -15.11
C ASP A 206 4.08 6.80 -14.25
N GLY A 207 3.90 6.78 -12.91
CA GLY A 207 4.75 6.03 -11.98
C GLY A 207 6.15 6.63 -11.80
N GLU A 208 6.29 7.93 -12.07
CA GLU A 208 7.55 8.69 -12.02
C GLU A 208 7.60 9.63 -10.79
N GLU A 209 6.82 9.33 -9.74
CA GLU A 209 6.69 10.24 -8.62
C GLU A 209 7.96 10.36 -7.77
N THR A 210 8.30 11.59 -7.41
CA THR A 210 9.50 11.90 -6.64
C THR A 210 9.25 11.78 -5.12
N PRO A 211 10.31 11.74 -4.29
CA PRO A 211 10.15 11.84 -2.84
C PRO A 211 9.37 13.09 -2.38
N ASP A 212 9.59 14.22 -3.06
CA ASP A 212 8.86 15.46 -2.74
C ASP A 212 7.37 15.36 -3.11
N ASP A 213 7.03 14.68 -4.21
CA ASP A 213 5.64 14.41 -4.59
C ASP A 213 4.92 13.60 -3.51
N ARG A 214 5.50 12.49 -3.07
CA ARG A 214 4.90 11.67 -2.01
C ARG A 214 4.80 12.44 -0.68
N ALA A 215 5.83 13.21 -0.34
CA ALA A 215 5.87 14.00 0.88
C ALA A 215 4.79 15.09 0.93
N ARG A 216 4.41 15.70 -0.21
CA ARG A 216 3.28 16.66 -0.27
C ARG A 216 1.99 16.04 0.29
N PHE A 217 1.65 14.83 -0.17
CA PHE A 217 0.42 14.15 0.23
C PHE A 217 0.50 13.58 1.64
N ALA A 218 1.66 13.05 2.06
CA ALA A 218 1.87 12.64 3.45
C ALA A 218 1.67 13.84 4.40
N GLY A 219 2.25 15.00 4.08
CA GLY A 219 2.04 16.23 4.84
C GLY A 219 0.58 16.65 4.89
N ALA A 220 -0.12 16.67 3.75
CA ALA A 220 -1.54 17.03 3.70
C ALA A 220 -2.41 16.06 4.54
N ALA A 221 -2.14 14.76 4.50
CA ALA A 221 -2.81 13.77 5.32
C ALA A 221 -2.57 14.02 6.82
N VAL A 222 -1.33 14.20 7.27
CA VAL A 222 -1.02 14.51 8.69
C VAL A 222 -1.67 15.81 9.16
N GLY A 223 -1.67 16.83 8.29
CA GLY A 223 -2.30 18.13 8.56
C GLY A 223 -3.83 18.10 8.58
N SER A 224 -4.46 17.07 8.02
CA SER A 224 -5.92 16.97 7.91
C SER A 224 -6.62 16.84 9.28
N ARG A 225 -7.86 17.34 9.35
CA ARG A 225 -8.72 17.22 10.53
C ARG A 225 -9.86 16.21 10.27
N PRO A 226 -9.99 15.15 11.09
CA PRO A 226 -11.08 14.20 10.96
C PRO A 226 -12.47 14.87 10.95
N GLY A 227 -13.34 14.41 10.05
CA GLY A 227 -14.68 14.94 9.82
C GLY A 227 -14.72 16.28 9.06
N SER A 228 -13.63 16.71 8.43
CA SER A 228 -13.52 18.03 7.79
C SER A 228 -12.54 18.04 6.62
N LEU A 229 -12.72 18.99 5.69
CA LEU A 229 -11.75 19.32 4.63
C LEU A 229 -10.63 20.25 5.11
N SER A 230 -10.63 20.64 6.39
CA SER A 230 -9.63 21.57 6.91
C SER A 230 -8.27 20.90 7.13
N VAL A 231 -7.21 21.58 6.68
CA VAL A 231 -5.82 21.16 6.82
C VAL A 231 -5.06 22.21 7.60
N ALA A 232 -4.41 21.81 8.69
CA ALA A 232 -3.50 22.67 9.45
C ALA A 232 -2.19 22.84 8.66
N ARG A 233 -2.03 23.98 7.98
CA ARG A 233 -0.93 24.24 7.04
C ARG A 233 0.47 24.13 7.67
N ASP A 234 0.65 24.60 8.91
CA ASP A 234 1.94 24.46 9.62
C ASP A 234 2.29 22.98 9.84
N ARG A 235 1.32 22.19 10.33
CA ARG A 235 1.50 20.74 10.55
C ARG A 235 1.74 19.99 9.23
N MET A 236 1.07 20.41 8.16
CA MET A 236 1.29 19.87 6.82
C MET A 236 2.71 20.16 6.33
N ALA A 237 3.21 21.38 6.53
CA ALA A 237 4.56 21.76 6.13
C ALA A 237 5.64 20.99 6.91
N ASP A 238 5.49 20.89 8.23
CA ASP A 238 6.41 20.13 9.09
C ASP A 238 6.46 18.64 8.71
N ALA A 239 5.29 18.02 8.55
CA ALA A 239 5.20 16.61 8.17
C ALA A 239 5.69 16.35 6.74
N ARG A 240 5.45 17.28 5.79
CA ARG A 240 6.03 17.21 4.45
C ARG A 240 7.56 17.25 4.53
N ALA A 241 8.13 18.16 5.30
CA ALA A 241 9.58 18.25 5.45
C ALA A 241 10.17 16.96 6.02
N ALA A 242 9.58 16.45 7.11
CA ALA A 242 9.98 15.19 7.73
C ALA A 242 9.87 13.99 6.76
N ALA A 243 8.77 13.88 6.01
CA ALA A 243 8.58 12.81 5.03
C ALA A 243 9.56 12.91 3.85
N ARG A 244 9.88 14.13 3.40
CA ARG A 244 10.83 14.38 2.30
C ARG A 244 12.26 14.04 2.69
N ASP A 245 12.62 14.32 3.93
CA ASP A 245 13.96 14.09 4.49
C ASP A 245 14.11 12.70 5.15
N ALA A 246 13.07 11.86 5.07
CA ALA A 246 13.15 10.47 5.52
C ALA A 246 14.20 9.71 4.70
N ASP A 247 15.12 9.06 5.41
CA ASP A 247 16.16 8.20 4.84
C ASP A 247 16.16 6.88 5.61
N SER A 248 15.13 6.07 5.37
CA SER A 248 14.94 4.81 6.06
C SER A 248 15.51 3.63 5.28
N TRP A 249 15.58 2.48 5.95
CA TRP A 249 15.87 1.21 5.29
C TRP A 249 14.87 0.91 4.17
N VAL A 250 13.60 1.35 4.31
CA VAL A 250 12.56 1.15 3.28
C VAL A 250 12.89 1.96 2.02
N GLY A 251 13.21 3.23 2.17
CA GLY A 251 13.58 4.08 1.03
C GLY A 251 14.80 3.55 0.31
N THR A 252 15.79 3.06 1.06
CA THR A 252 16.99 2.40 0.51
C THR A 252 16.65 1.12 -0.22
N ALA A 253 15.93 0.20 0.43
CA ALA A 253 15.54 -1.08 -0.15
C ALA A 253 14.72 -0.90 -1.43
N VAL A 254 13.75 0.02 -1.43
CA VAL A 254 12.94 0.31 -2.63
C VAL A 254 13.81 0.74 -3.81
N ARG A 255 14.78 1.66 -3.60
CA ARG A 255 15.70 2.09 -4.67
C ARG A 255 16.50 0.91 -5.19
N GLU A 256 17.13 0.16 -4.30
CA GLU A 256 17.98 -0.97 -4.66
C GLU A 256 17.21 -2.08 -5.39
N TRP A 257 15.96 -2.33 -4.99
CA TRP A 257 15.10 -3.30 -5.66
C TRP A 257 14.64 -2.83 -7.03
N THR A 258 14.16 -1.59 -7.15
CA THR A 258 13.76 -1.00 -8.44
C THR A 258 14.91 -0.99 -9.44
N ASP A 259 16.14 -0.67 -9.00
CA ASP A 259 17.32 -0.64 -9.87
C ASP A 259 17.75 -2.03 -10.37
N ARG A 260 17.39 -3.10 -9.65
CA ARG A 260 17.77 -4.48 -9.96
C ARG A 260 16.68 -5.29 -10.67
N ALA A 261 15.43 -4.87 -10.53
CA ALA A 261 14.30 -5.62 -11.03
C ALA A 261 14.37 -5.79 -12.56
N GLY A 262 13.93 -6.96 -13.04
CA GLY A 262 13.59 -7.17 -14.44
C GLY A 262 12.20 -6.64 -14.76
N ASP A 263 11.61 -7.11 -15.86
CA ASP A 263 10.22 -6.80 -16.17
C ASP A 263 9.29 -7.46 -15.14
N ASP A 264 8.10 -6.89 -14.93
CA ASP A 264 7.13 -7.42 -13.98
C ASP A 264 6.71 -8.85 -14.36
N GLY A 265 6.79 -9.77 -13.38
CA GLY A 265 6.57 -11.20 -13.57
C GLY A 265 7.79 -12.00 -14.05
N ASP A 266 8.91 -11.36 -14.41
CA ASP A 266 10.11 -12.08 -14.84
C ASP A 266 10.73 -12.91 -13.70
N PHE A 267 11.33 -14.04 -14.08
CA PHE A 267 12.11 -14.84 -13.14
C PHE A 267 13.36 -14.08 -12.67
N VAL A 268 13.65 -14.18 -11.38
CA VAL A 268 14.76 -13.44 -10.72
C VAL A 268 16.15 -13.92 -11.17
N GLY A 269 16.26 -15.12 -11.75
CA GLY A 269 17.53 -15.65 -12.26
C GLY A 269 18.61 -15.91 -11.19
N LEU A 270 18.21 -15.93 -9.91
CA LEU A 270 19.07 -16.23 -8.76
C LEU A 270 18.64 -17.56 -8.13
N ASP A 271 19.63 -18.34 -7.66
CA ASP A 271 19.32 -19.46 -6.76
C ASP A 271 18.91 -18.95 -5.36
N ALA A 272 18.35 -19.83 -4.54
CA ALA A 272 17.82 -19.49 -3.22
C ALA A 272 18.89 -18.84 -2.31
N ASP A 273 20.10 -19.40 -2.29
CA ASP A 273 21.21 -18.89 -1.48
C ASP A 273 21.65 -17.49 -1.91
N ALA A 274 21.69 -17.23 -3.22
CA ALA A 274 22.03 -15.93 -3.79
C ALA A 274 20.93 -14.91 -3.52
N ARG A 275 19.66 -15.30 -3.65
CA ARG A 275 18.51 -14.47 -3.29
C ARG A 275 18.54 -14.09 -1.81
N ASP A 276 18.75 -15.05 -0.91
CA ASP A 276 18.75 -14.80 0.54
C ASP A 276 19.95 -13.96 1.00
N ARG A 277 21.10 -14.04 0.30
CA ARG A 277 22.19 -13.07 0.47
C ARG A 277 21.76 -11.68 0.01
N LEU A 278 21.14 -11.58 -1.16
CA LEU A 278 20.69 -10.29 -1.70
C LEU A 278 19.63 -9.62 -0.82
N VAL A 279 18.67 -10.38 -0.28
CA VAL A 279 17.67 -9.84 0.66
C VAL A 279 18.32 -9.30 1.93
N ARG A 280 19.31 -10.02 2.48
CA ARG A 280 20.08 -9.54 3.63
C ARG A 280 20.83 -8.25 3.31
N ASP A 281 21.53 -8.20 2.19
CA ASP A 281 22.31 -7.04 1.78
C ASP A 281 21.42 -5.80 1.55
N VAL A 282 20.23 -5.98 0.95
CA VAL A 282 19.34 -4.88 0.55
C VAL A 282 18.40 -4.43 1.69
N GLU A 283 17.91 -5.35 2.51
CA GLU A 283 16.94 -5.02 3.58
C GLU A 283 17.56 -5.14 4.97
N ASP A 284 18.09 -6.30 5.36
CA ASP A 284 18.49 -6.55 6.75
C ASP A 284 19.69 -5.70 7.18
N ASP A 285 20.74 -5.66 6.35
CA ASP A 285 21.95 -4.85 6.58
C ASP A 285 21.65 -3.34 6.49
N ALA A 286 20.57 -2.96 5.80
CA ALA A 286 20.05 -1.60 5.76
C ALA A 286 19.25 -1.22 7.02
N GLY A 287 18.98 -2.19 7.91
CA GLY A 287 18.30 -1.98 9.19
C GLY A 287 16.83 -2.41 9.20
N ALA A 288 16.40 -3.26 8.26
CA ALA A 288 15.06 -3.84 8.30
C ALA A 288 14.85 -4.67 9.58
N PRO A 289 13.67 -4.59 10.24
CA PRO A 289 13.37 -5.45 11.37
C PRO A 289 13.27 -6.90 10.90
N GLY A 290 13.72 -7.83 11.74
CA GLY A 290 13.54 -9.26 11.50
C GLY A 290 12.06 -9.65 11.45
N THR A 291 11.77 -10.82 10.89
CA THR A 291 10.42 -11.37 10.82
C THR A 291 10.09 -12.17 12.08
N PRO A 292 8.81 -12.20 12.51
CA PRO A 292 8.41 -12.82 13.78
C PRO A 292 8.58 -14.35 13.80
N GLY A 293 8.70 -14.98 12.63
CA GLY A 293 8.68 -16.43 12.47
C GLY A 293 7.25 -16.94 12.30
N TRP A 294 7.10 -18.02 11.54
CA TRP A 294 5.88 -18.83 11.57
C TRP A 294 6.04 -19.74 12.79
N GLY A 295 5.28 -19.52 13.86
CA GLY A 295 5.30 -20.43 15.02
C GLY A 295 4.93 -21.85 14.61
N ASP A 296 5.35 -22.86 15.40
CA ASP A 296 4.90 -24.25 15.24
C ASP A 296 3.40 -24.44 15.51
#